data_AF-A0A662GI67-F1
#
_entry.id   AF-A0A662GI67-F1
#
_cell.length_a   1.000
_cell.length_b   1.000
_cell.length_c   1.000
_cell.angle_alpha   90.00
_cell.angle_beta   90.00
_cell.angle_gamma   90.00
#
_symmetry.space_group_name_H-M   'P 1'
#
loop_
_entity.id
_entity.type
_entity.pdbx_description
1 polymer ?
#
loop_
_entity_poly.entity_id
_entity_poly.type
_entity_poly.pdbx_seq_one_letter_code
_entity_poly.pdbx_strand_id
1 'polypeptide(L)'
;MQYRIEIDTSPLKDMLYTLKKIRYLNKEDLKKILYSRAYRYMLFTNSLSTNDLIEILDNLSRGSEPKEDRLKWIYNEFKNCMENIDKYYSFVNSVELRKAEIIGSAYSRAMKYLFENAEIDVKVYIVIGGSDAYGVNLLDTKAIIMNSTHFLDNIDKFIAILAHEIHHKALWRSREIYWRLEKRGLIILKYIYDIMSEIVGEGVASIVASPYIMMEKYNLLKNNINREYAAVEEGIINIYEKFSEKRAREIFDKLYTNVGPIYMVGIDMALKIEKYLGRKDLIETLEDPTSYTFFKKYVTSLNEMENPYIYSEKLIKILGEVYRKIIEIY
;
A
#
# COMPACT_ATOMS: atom_id res chain seq x y z
N MET A 1 10.69 -15.75 18.24
CA MET A 1 10.84 -14.30 18.01
C MET A 1 9.72 -13.91 17.05
N GLN A 2 8.71 -13.17 17.50
CA GLN A 2 7.44 -12.95 16.79
C GLN A 2 7.52 -11.88 15.67
N TYR A 3 8.66 -11.19 15.52
CA TYR A 3 8.88 -10.29 14.40
C TYR A 3 10.36 -10.13 14.04
N ARG A 4 10.63 -9.81 12.78
CA ARG A 4 11.91 -9.38 12.22
C ARG A 4 11.64 -8.20 11.29
N ILE A 5 12.15 -7.02 11.65
CA ILE A 5 12.04 -5.81 10.82
C ILE A 5 13.45 -5.24 10.63
N GLU A 6 13.87 -5.07 9.39
CA GLU A 6 15.15 -4.48 9.01
C GLU A 6 14.91 -3.23 8.17
N ILE A 7 15.54 -2.10 8.52
CA ILE A 7 15.54 -0.88 7.69
C ILE A 7 16.91 -0.72 7.03
N ASP A 8 16.92 -0.60 5.70
CA ASP A 8 18.12 -0.44 4.88
C ASP A 8 18.12 0.93 4.18
N THR A 9 18.99 1.81 4.68
CA THR A 9 19.25 3.17 4.18
C THR A 9 20.33 3.21 3.10
N SER A 10 21.04 2.10 2.86
CA SER A 10 22.16 2.07 1.91
C SER A 10 21.76 2.44 0.47
N PRO A 11 20.58 2.04 -0.06
CA PRO A 11 20.20 2.42 -1.43
C PRO A 11 20.06 3.93 -1.59
N LEU A 12 19.39 4.59 -0.64
CA LEU A 12 19.27 6.05 -0.64
C LEU A 12 20.65 6.71 -0.57
N LYS A 13 21.53 6.27 0.33
CA LYS A 13 22.91 6.81 0.43
C LYS A 13 23.68 6.70 -0.88
N ASP A 14 23.63 5.54 -1.52
CA ASP A 14 24.33 5.31 -2.79
C ASP A 14 23.76 6.22 -3.88
N MET A 15 22.45 6.43 -3.92
CA MET A 15 21.84 7.34 -4.90
C MET A 15 22.19 8.80 -4.62
N LEU A 16 22.17 9.24 -3.37
CA LEU A 16 22.60 10.60 -3.02
C LEU A 16 24.06 10.84 -3.41
N TYR A 17 24.93 9.87 -3.19
CA TYR A 17 26.33 9.93 -3.62
C TYR A 17 26.45 10.03 -5.15
N THR A 18 25.66 9.22 -5.87
CA THR A 18 25.57 9.23 -7.34
C THR A 18 25.10 10.59 -7.87
N LEU A 19 23.99 11.11 -7.34
CA LEU A 19 23.43 12.40 -7.75
C LEU A 19 24.37 13.57 -7.46
N LYS A 20 25.08 13.56 -6.32
CA LYS A 20 26.09 14.57 -5.98
C LYS A 20 27.25 14.62 -6.99
N LYS A 21 27.56 13.49 -7.62
CA LYS A 21 28.69 13.33 -8.56
C LYS A 21 28.23 13.15 -10.01
N ILE A 22 26.96 13.40 -10.32
CA ILE A 22 26.37 13.01 -11.61
C ILE A 22 27.13 13.55 -12.84
N ARG A 23 27.75 14.73 -12.75
CA ARG A 23 28.57 15.32 -13.83
C ARG A 23 29.91 14.63 -14.07
N TYR A 24 30.41 13.88 -13.10
CA TYR A 24 31.71 13.20 -13.13
C TYR A 24 31.54 11.68 -12.89
N LEU A 25 30.36 11.17 -13.16
CA LEU A 25 29.96 9.83 -12.79
C LEU A 25 30.74 8.79 -13.60
N ASN A 26 31.35 7.82 -12.92
CA ASN A 26 32.01 6.70 -13.58
C ASN A 26 31.07 5.48 -13.63
N LYS A 27 31.46 4.47 -14.43
CA LYS A 27 30.68 3.23 -14.59
C LYS A 27 30.50 2.44 -13.29
N GLU A 28 31.45 2.49 -12.37
CA GLU A 28 31.37 1.73 -11.10
C GLU A 28 30.35 2.35 -10.13
N ASP A 29 30.25 3.67 -10.07
CA ASP A 29 29.26 4.37 -9.27
C ASP A 29 27.83 4.09 -9.80
N LEU A 30 27.65 4.08 -11.12
CA LEU A 30 26.38 3.65 -11.75
C LEU A 30 26.02 2.21 -11.39
N LYS A 31 26.97 1.27 -11.49
CA LYS A 31 26.73 -0.15 -11.20
C LYS A 31 26.12 -0.36 -9.82
N LYS A 32 26.55 0.37 -8.79
CA LYS A 32 25.99 0.25 -7.43
C LYS A 32 24.48 0.47 -7.41
N ILE A 33 24.00 1.49 -8.12
CA ILE A 33 22.56 1.78 -8.24
C ILE A 33 21.86 0.71 -9.07
N LEU A 34 22.41 0.36 -10.24
CA LEU A 34 21.77 -0.57 -11.17
C LEU A 34 21.68 -2.02 -10.62
N TYR A 35 22.59 -2.40 -9.73
CA TYR A 35 22.59 -3.69 -9.04
C TYR A 35 21.85 -3.67 -7.70
N SER A 36 21.46 -2.50 -7.20
CA SER A 36 20.67 -2.40 -5.97
C SER A 36 19.30 -3.05 -6.17
N ARG A 37 18.96 -4.01 -5.29
CA ARG A 37 17.64 -4.65 -5.29
C ARG A 37 16.51 -3.64 -5.08
N ALA A 38 16.73 -2.65 -4.22
CA ALA A 38 15.75 -1.62 -3.92
C ALA A 38 15.36 -0.80 -5.16
N TYR A 39 16.34 -0.37 -5.96
CA TYR A 39 16.07 0.35 -7.20
C TYR A 39 15.44 -0.55 -8.27
N ARG A 40 15.83 -1.83 -8.35
CA ARG A 40 15.14 -2.78 -9.26
C ARG A 40 13.68 -2.97 -8.88
N TYR A 41 13.38 -3.04 -7.59
CA TYR A 41 12.02 -3.12 -7.10
C TYR A 41 11.23 -1.86 -7.44
N MET A 42 11.81 -0.67 -7.18
CA MET A 42 11.19 0.61 -7.55
C MET A 42 10.92 0.70 -9.06
N LEU A 43 11.87 0.30 -9.89
CA LEU A 43 11.69 0.30 -11.35
C LEU A 43 10.58 -0.67 -11.76
N PHE A 44 10.58 -1.90 -11.23
CA PHE A 44 9.56 -2.90 -11.54
C PHE A 44 8.15 -2.42 -11.21
N THR A 45 7.92 -1.86 -10.03
CA THR A 45 6.59 -1.38 -9.61
C THR A 45 6.10 -0.17 -10.38
N ASN A 46 7.02 0.60 -10.99
CA ASN A 46 6.69 1.76 -11.83
C ASN A 46 6.73 1.43 -13.34
N SER A 47 6.82 0.15 -13.72
CA SER A 47 6.92 -0.28 -15.13
C SER A 47 8.10 0.36 -15.88
N LEU A 48 9.22 0.52 -15.21
CA LEU A 48 10.47 1.06 -15.76
C LEU A 48 11.55 -0.01 -15.85
N SER A 49 12.46 0.20 -16.79
CA SER A 49 13.62 -0.64 -17.03
C SER A 49 14.90 -0.01 -16.47
N THR A 50 15.97 -0.81 -16.41
CA THR A 50 17.31 -0.30 -16.11
C THR A 50 17.79 0.73 -17.13
N ASN A 51 17.42 0.57 -18.41
CA ASN A 51 17.79 1.53 -19.46
C ASN A 51 17.09 2.89 -19.23
N ASP A 52 15.85 2.88 -18.77
CA ASP A 52 15.12 4.11 -18.41
C ASP A 52 15.83 4.87 -17.30
N LEU A 53 16.32 4.17 -16.27
CA LEU A 53 17.10 4.79 -15.20
C LEU A 53 18.43 5.37 -15.72
N ILE A 54 19.11 4.67 -16.62
CA ILE A 54 20.33 5.17 -17.25
C ILE A 54 20.04 6.44 -18.05
N GLU A 55 18.96 6.46 -18.83
CA GLU A 55 18.55 7.64 -19.59
C GLU A 55 18.23 8.83 -18.68
N ILE A 56 17.52 8.61 -17.57
CA ILE A 56 17.22 9.66 -16.59
C ILE A 56 18.51 10.26 -16.02
N LEU A 57 19.44 9.40 -15.59
CA LEU A 57 20.72 9.84 -15.00
C LEU A 57 21.62 10.54 -16.03
N ASP A 58 21.63 10.08 -17.29
CA ASP A 58 22.35 10.72 -18.39
C ASP A 58 21.79 12.12 -18.70
N ASN A 59 20.47 12.25 -18.75
CA ASN A 59 19.79 13.54 -18.90
C ASN A 59 20.13 14.51 -17.77
N LEU A 60 20.08 14.06 -16.51
CA LEU A 60 20.50 14.86 -15.35
C LEU A 60 21.96 15.31 -15.45
N SER A 61 22.86 14.42 -15.91
CA SER A 61 24.28 14.74 -16.05
C SER A 61 24.54 15.87 -17.05
N ARG A 62 23.73 15.93 -18.12
CA ARG A 62 23.81 16.94 -19.19
C ARG A 62 22.97 18.18 -18.90
N GLY A 63 22.10 18.15 -17.91
CA GLY A 63 21.11 19.20 -17.66
C GLY A 63 20.01 19.27 -18.71
N SER A 64 19.72 18.15 -19.41
CA SER A 64 18.63 18.02 -20.37
C SER A 64 17.46 17.25 -19.75
N GLU A 65 16.26 17.41 -20.29
CA GLU A 65 15.09 16.64 -19.88
C GLU A 65 14.90 15.38 -20.74
N PRO A 66 14.37 14.28 -20.16
CA PRO A 66 13.98 13.11 -20.93
C PRO A 66 12.93 13.47 -22.00
N LYS A 67 13.01 12.82 -23.16
CA LYS A 67 12.03 13.01 -24.24
C LYS A 67 10.69 12.38 -23.90
N GLU A 68 10.72 11.24 -23.23
CA GLU A 68 9.51 10.48 -22.88
C GLU A 68 8.87 11.02 -21.59
N ASP A 69 7.58 11.37 -21.66
CA ASP A 69 6.85 11.95 -20.53
C ASP A 69 6.83 11.03 -19.30
N ARG A 70 6.77 9.70 -19.51
CA ARG A 70 6.78 8.72 -18.42
C ARG A 70 8.05 8.78 -17.55
N LEU A 71 9.15 9.31 -18.09
CA LEU A 71 10.44 9.43 -17.38
C LEU A 71 10.58 10.75 -16.62
N LYS A 72 9.82 11.78 -17.01
CA LYS A 72 9.94 13.15 -16.48
C LYS A 72 9.66 13.22 -14.99
N TRP A 73 8.72 12.43 -14.49
CA TRP A 73 8.39 12.45 -13.07
C TRP A 73 9.56 12.00 -12.19
N ILE A 74 10.19 10.85 -12.46
CA ILE A 74 11.38 10.40 -11.71
C ILE A 74 12.56 11.36 -11.92
N TYR A 75 12.76 11.84 -13.15
CA TYR A 75 13.76 12.86 -13.43
C TYR A 75 13.58 14.09 -12.54
N ASN A 76 12.36 14.58 -12.39
CA ASN A 76 12.05 15.73 -11.55
C ASN A 76 12.26 15.45 -10.06
N GLU A 77 11.95 14.23 -9.58
CA GLU A 77 12.27 13.84 -8.20
C GLU A 77 13.78 13.85 -7.92
N PHE A 78 14.57 13.29 -8.84
CA PHE A 78 16.03 13.27 -8.70
C PHE A 78 16.64 14.67 -8.82
N LYS A 79 16.12 15.50 -9.74
CA LYS A 79 16.53 16.91 -9.87
C LYS A 79 16.24 17.69 -8.58
N ASN A 80 15.02 17.58 -8.04
CA ASN A 80 14.66 18.20 -6.77
C ASN A 80 15.51 17.68 -5.60
N CYS A 81 15.86 16.39 -5.62
CA CYS A 81 16.82 15.84 -4.66
C CYS A 81 18.20 16.46 -4.78
N MET A 82 18.73 16.69 -5.99
CA MET A 82 20.02 17.35 -6.18
C MET A 82 20.02 18.78 -5.63
N GLU A 83 18.92 19.52 -5.82
CA GLU A 83 18.74 20.89 -5.32
C GLU A 83 18.64 20.94 -3.78
N ASN A 84 18.20 19.85 -3.14
CA ASN A 84 17.94 19.76 -1.69
C ASN A 84 18.76 18.66 -0.99
N ILE A 85 19.93 18.31 -1.54
CA ILE A 85 20.63 17.05 -1.20
C ILE A 85 20.96 16.91 0.29
N ASP A 86 21.29 18.02 0.97
CA ASP A 86 21.62 18.02 2.40
C ASP A 86 20.43 17.63 3.27
N LYS A 87 19.19 17.94 2.85
CA LYS A 87 17.98 17.49 3.56
C LYS A 87 17.85 15.97 3.52
N TYR A 88 18.16 15.35 2.39
CA TYR A 88 18.12 13.89 2.25
C TYR A 88 19.21 13.22 3.10
N TYR A 89 20.43 13.77 3.14
CA TYR A 89 21.47 13.26 4.04
C TYR A 89 21.09 13.41 5.51
N SER A 90 20.48 14.54 5.89
CA SER A 90 19.95 14.75 7.25
C SER A 90 18.87 13.72 7.60
N PHE A 91 17.93 13.46 6.68
CA PHE A 91 16.90 12.44 6.85
C PHE A 91 17.50 11.04 7.04
N VAL A 92 18.45 10.64 6.19
CA VAL A 92 19.18 9.37 6.34
C VAL A 92 19.82 9.25 7.71
N ASN A 93 20.55 10.27 8.16
CA ASN A 93 21.20 10.26 9.46
C ASN A 93 20.18 10.15 10.60
N SER A 94 19.05 10.86 10.50
CA SER A 94 17.95 10.77 11.46
C SER A 94 17.39 9.35 11.55
N VAL A 95 17.13 8.70 10.41
CA VAL A 95 16.65 7.31 10.36
C VAL A 95 17.65 6.34 10.96
N GLU A 96 18.95 6.50 10.71
CA GLU A 96 19.98 5.60 11.25
C GLU A 96 20.15 5.75 12.76
N LEU A 97 20.19 6.98 13.26
CA LEU A 97 20.31 7.28 14.69
C LEU A 97 19.09 6.78 15.48
N ARG A 98 17.89 6.88 14.89
CA ARG A 98 16.61 6.52 15.52
C ARG A 98 16.07 5.17 15.06
N LYS A 99 16.87 4.34 14.40
CA LYS A 99 16.42 3.11 13.74
C LYS A 99 15.62 2.18 14.66
N ALA A 100 16.11 1.95 15.88
CA ALA A 100 15.44 1.09 16.86
C ALA A 100 14.10 1.68 17.33
N GLU A 101 14.04 2.99 17.56
CA GLU A 101 12.84 3.71 17.95
C GLU A 101 11.78 3.67 16.84
N ILE A 102 12.19 3.92 15.59
CA ILE A 102 11.32 3.87 14.40
C ILE A 102 10.70 2.47 14.27
N ILE A 103 11.53 1.42 14.35
CA ILE A 103 11.07 0.03 14.26
C ILE A 103 10.10 -0.27 15.41
N GLY A 104 10.47 0.06 16.65
CA GLY A 104 9.64 -0.21 17.83
C GLY A 104 8.29 0.51 17.76
N SER A 105 8.28 1.76 17.31
CA SER A 105 7.07 2.58 17.20
C SER A 105 6.17 2.10 16.07
N ALA A 106 6.74 1.77 14.91
CA ALA A 106 5.97 1.26 13.78
C ALA A 106 5.37 -0.12 14.10
N TYR A 107 6.16 -1.01 14.71
CA TYR A 107 5.69 -2.31 15.21
C TYR A 107 4.57 -2.15 16.24
N SER A 108 4.77 -1.31 17.26
CA SER A 108 3.75 -1.07 18.29
C SER A 108 2.45 -0.52 17.71
N ARG A 109 2.52 0.35 16.70
CA ARG A 109 1.33 0.83 15.98
C ARG A 109 0.63 -0.29 15.22
N ALA A 110 1.36 -1.07 14.43
CA ALA A 110 0.79 -2.17 13.65
C ALA A 110 0.13 -3.23 14.56
N MET A 111 0.81 -3.64 15.64
CA MET A 111 0.32 -4.66 16.56
C MET A 111 -0.96 -4.28 17.31
N LYS A 112 -1.32 -2.99 17.39
CA LYS A 112 -2.61 -2.58 17.99
C LYS A 112 -3.82 -3.15 17.26
N TYR A 113 -3.66 -3.46 15.97
CA TYR A 113 -4.73 -3.94 15.10
C TYR A 113 -4.43 -5.31 14.49
N LEU A 114 -3.34 -5.97 14.89
CA LEU A 114 -3.04 -7.34 14.47
C LEU A 114 -3.46 -8.35 15.53
N PHE A 115 -3.75 -9.57 15.10
CA PHE A 115 -4.04 -10.70 15.97
C PHE A 115 -2.75 -11.23 16.65
N GLU A 116 -2.89 -11.92 17.78
CA GLU A 116 -1.75 -12.26 18.68
C GLU A 116 -0.66 -13.14 18.03
N ASN A 117 -1.04 -14.00 17.08
CA ASN A 117 -0.11 -14.87 16.35
C ASN A 117 0.30 -14.33 14.98
N ALA A 118 0.13 -13.02 14.72
CA ALA A 118 0.60 -12.40 13.49
C ALA A 118 2.13 -12.47 13.39
N GLU A 119 2.64 -12.93 12.25
CA GLU A 119 4.07 -13.00 11.97
C GLU A 119 4.49 -11.83 11.09
N ILE A 120 5.57 -11.15 11.47
CA ILE A 120 6.12 -10.02 10.72
C ILE A 120 7.56 -10.33 10.35
N ASP A 121 7.83 -10.50 9.06
CA ASP A 121 9.19 -10.58 8.52
C ASP A 121 9.33 -9.63 7.34
N VAL A 122 10.01 -8.51 7.59
CA VAL A 122 9.99 -7.33 6.73
C VAL A 122 11.39 -6.77 6.55
N LYS A 123 11.72 -6.45 5.29
CA LYS A 123 12.89 -5.66 4.95
C LYS A 123 12.46 -4.38 4.22
N VAL A 124 12.73 -3.25 4.85
CA VAL A 124 12.40 -1.92 4.36
C VAL A 124 13.61 -1.35 3.62
N TYR A 125 13.43 -0.92 2.39
CA TYR A 125 14.43 -0.19 1.63
C TYR A 125 13.98 1.25 1.43
N ILE A 126 14.86 2.19 1.74
CA ILE A 126 14.59 3.61 1.52
C ILE A 126 15.24 4.03 0.21
N VAL A 127 14.47 4.68 -0.66
CA VAL A 127 14.90 5.10 -2.01
C VAL A 127 14.44 6.54 -2.30
N ILE A 128 14.75 7.00 -3.52
CA ILE A 128 14.15 8.18 -4.16
C ILE A 128 13.43 7.65 -5.40
N GLY A 129 12.22 8.12 -5.68
CA GLY A 129 11.38 7.61 -6.77
C GLY A 129 10.35 6.58 -6.31
N GLY A 130 9.21 6.54 -7.01
CA GLY A 130 8.09 5.66 -6.69
C GLY A 130 6.99 6.36 -5.88
N SER A 131 5.89 5.65 -5.62
CA SER A 131 4.90 6.07 -4.62
C SER A 131 5.52 6.18 -3.23
N ASP A 132 4.79 6.75 -2.28
CA ASP A 132 5.23 7.00 -0.91
C ASP A 132 5.76 5.74 -0.20
N ALA A 133 4.98 4.66 -0.17
CA ALA A 133 5.42 3.35 0.27
C ALA A 133 4.61 2.22 -0.38
N TYR A 134 5.22 1.04 -0.54
CA TYR A 134 4.54 -0.13 -1.11
C TYR A 134 5.32 -1.43 -0.87
N GLY A 135 4.58 -2.54 -0.80
CA GLY A 135 5.13 -3.90 -0.81
C GLY A 135 5.41 -4.45 -2.22
N VAL A 136 6.54 -5.14 -2.40
CA VAL A 136 6.96 -5.70 -3.71
C VAL A 136 6.62 -7.20 -3.82
N ASN A 137 5.36 -7.53 -3.52
CA ASN A 137 4.94 -8.89 -3.17
C ASN A 137 5.18 -9.95 -4.26
N LEU A 138 5.23 -9.54 -5.55
CA LEU A 138 5.52 -10.43 -6.67
C LEU A 138 6.99 -10.88 -6.74
N LEU A 139 7.92 -10.07 -6.23
CA LEU A 139 9.36 -10.33 -6.32
C LEU A 139 9.97 -10.73 -4.97
N ASP A 140 9.54 -10.07 -3.90
CA ASP A 140 10.00 -10.32 -2.54
C ASP A 140 8.86 -10.03 -1.57
N THR A 141 8.36 -11.10 -0.97
CA THR A 141 7.23 -11.04 -0.05
C THR A 141 7.53 -10.22 1.20
N LYS A 142 8.80 -10.02 1.55
CA LYS A 142 9.27 -9.28 2.74
C LYS A 142 9.60 -7.83 2.44
N ALA A 143 9.84 -7.48 1.18
CA ALA A 143 10.32 -6.15 0.81
C ALA A 143 9.22 -5.08 0.91
N ILE A 144 9.51 -3.98 1.59
CA ILE A 144 8.79 -2.71 1.55
C ILE A 144 9.73 -1.66 0.95
N ILE A 145 9.26 -0.89 -0.03
CA ILE A 145 9.96 0.28 -0.53
C ILE A 145 9.32 1.52 0.09
N MET A 146 10.14 2.47 0.55
CA MET A 146 9.69 3.77 1.02
C MET A 146 10.43 4.88 0.27
N ASN A 147 9.68 5.74 -0.42
CA ASN A 147 10.24 6.89 -1.12
C ASN A 147 10.47 8.04 -0.13
N SER A 148 11.74 8.35 0.12
CA SER A 148 12.17 9.36 1.11
C SER A 148 11.63 10.77 0.85
N THR A 149 11.31 11.10 -0.41
CA THR A 149 10.77 12.42 -0.82
C THR A 149 9.53 12.82 -0.03
N HIS A 150 8.73 11.85 0.42
CA HIS A 150 7.46 12.06 1.12
C HIS A 150 7.60 12.28 2.64
N PHE A 151 8.82 12.15 3.19
CA PHE A 151 9.07 12.05 4.62
C PHE A 151 10.22 12.92 5.17
N LEU A 152 10.93 13.65 4.31
CA LEU A 152 12.18 14.36 4.67
C LEU A 152 12.09 15.18 5.97
N ASP A 153 10.98 15.87 6.17
CA ASP A 153 10.77 16.77 7.31
C ASP A 153 9.77 16.20 8.35
N ASN A 154 9.35 14.94 8.22
CA ASN A 154 8.34 14.34 9.07
C ASN A 154 8.57 12.85 9.31
N ILE A 155 9.40 12.55 10.31
CA ILE A 155 9.71 11.19 10.73
C ILE A 155 8.52 10.45 11.36
N ASP A 156 7.58 11.17 11.96
CA ASP A 156 6.39 10.55 12.55
C ASP A 156 5.45 10.03 11.44
N LYS A 157 5.36 10.76 10.33
CA LYS A 157 4.70 10.29 9.10
C LYS A 157 5.41 9.07 8.53
N PHE A 158 6.76 9.04 8.51
CA PHE A 158 7.52 7.86 8.10
C PHE A 158 7.17 6.64 8.96
N ILE A 159 7.17 6.79 10.29
CA ILE A 159 6.81 5.72 11.24
C ILE A 159 5.38 5.23 11.00
N ALA A 160 4.44 6.15 10.77
CA ALA A 160 3.04 5.82 10.56
C ALA A 160 2.81 5.04 9.26
N ILE A 161 3.40 5.48 8.15
CA ILE A 161 3.29 4.78 6.86
C ILE A 161 4.06 3.45 6.88
N LEU A 162 5.20 3.38 7.58
CA LEU A 162 5.88 2.09 7.80
C LEU A 162 4.98 1.12 8.58
N ALA A 163 4.24 1.59 9.60
CA ALA A 163 3.31 0.76 10.35
C ALA A 163 2.17 0.22 9.48
N HIS A 164 1.65 1.05 8.56
CA HIS A 164 0.65 0.66 7.57
C HIS A 164 1.16 -0.48 6.67
N GLU A 165 2.36 -0.33 6.10
CA GLU A 165 2.93 -1.38 5.25
C GLU A 165 3.29 -2.66 6.03
N ILE A 166 3.79 -2.53 7.27
CA ILE A 166 4.03 -3.67 8.15
C ILE A 166 2.72 -4.44 8.40
N HIS A 167 1.61 -3.73 8.63
CA HIS A 167 0.30 -4.33 8.83
C HIS A 167 -0.10 -5.18 7.62
N HIS A 168 0.04 -4.66 6.40
CA HIS A 168 -0.21 -5.42 5.17
C HIS A 168 0.68 -6.67 5.04
N LYS A 169 1.96 -6.59 5.45
CA LYS A 169 2.88 -7.73 5.40
C LYS A 169 2.52 -8.84 6.37
N ALA A 170 1.92 -8.50 7.52
CA ALA A 170 1.44 -9.47 8.49
C ALA A 170 0.24 -10.29 7.97
N LEU A 171 -0.58 -9.71 7.08
CA LEU A 171 -1.82 -10.30 6.57
C LEU A 171 -1.65 -11.11 5.27
N TRP A 172 -0.59 -11.92 5.17
CA TRP A 172 -0.18 -12.63 3.94
C TRP A 172 -1.18 -13.68 3.42
N ARG A 173 -2.19 -14.07 4.21
CA ARG A 173 -3.12 -15.18 3.91
C ARG A 173 -4.01 -14.95 2.68
N SER A 174 -4.26 -13.69 2.30
CA SER A 174 -5.06 -13.35 1.12
C SER A 174 -4.44 -13.85 -0.20
N ARG A 175 -3.11 -13.99 -0.27
CA ARG A 175 -2.36 -14.40 -1.46
C ARG A 175 -2.70 -15.81 -1.95
N GLU A 176 -2.91 -16.72 -1.01
CA GLU A 176 -3.26 -18.09 -1.33
C GLU A 176 -4.63 -18.17 -2.01
N ILE A 177 -5.60 -17.39 -1.53
CA ILE A 177 -6.93 -17.33 -2.13
C ILE A 177 -6.86 -16.80 -3.56
N TYR A 178 -6.12 -15.72 -3.80
CA TYR A 178 -5.94 -15.19 -5.16
C TYR A 178 -5.44 -16.27 -6.12
N TRP A 179 -4.41 -17.00 -5.72
CA TRP A 179 -3.83 -18.06 -6.53
C TRP A 179 -4.81 -19.23 -6.75
N ARG A 180 -5.56 -19.63 -5.72
CA ARG A 180 -6.55 -20.70 -5.80
C ARG A 180 -7.72 -20.31 -6.73
N LEU A 181 -8.21 -19.07 -6.66
CA LEU A 181 -9.27 -18.55 -7.54
C LEU A 181 -8.82 -18.51 -9.00
N GLU A 182 -7.61 -17.97 -9.25
CA GLU A 182 -7.04 -17.88 -10.60
C GLU A 182 -6.84 -19.27 -11.22
N LYS A 183 -6.23 -20.21 -10.47
CA LYS A 183 -6.00 -21.58 -10.95
C LYS A 183 -7.26 -22.34 -11.29
N ARG A 184 -8.37 -22.06 -10.61
CA ARG A 184 -9.66 -22.70 -10.88
C ARG A 184 -10.48 -21.96 -11.96
N GLY A 185 -9.91 -20.92 -12.59
CA GLY A 185 -10.59 -20.15 -13.63
C GLY A 185 -11.74 -19.27 -13.10
N LEU A 186 -11.79 -19.01 -11.79
CA LEU A 186 -12.84 -18.22 -11.13
C LEU A 186 -12.50 -16.72 -11.18
N ILE A 187 -12.21 -16.21 -12.38
CA ILE A 187 -11.62 -14.87 -12.57
C ILE A 187 -12.56 -13.76 -12.09
N ILE A 188 -13.89 -13.89 -12.31
CA ILE A 188 -14.87 -12.90 -11.82
C ILE A 188 -14.79 -12.76 -10.30
N LEU A 189 -14.77 -13.89 -9.58
CA LEU A 189 -14.72 -13.92 -8.13
C LEU A 189 -13.37 -13.43 -7.61
N LYS A 190 -12.27 -13.66 -8.34
CA LYS A 190 -10.96 -13.07 -8.04
C LYS A 190 -11.05 -11.55 -7.97
N TYR A 191 -11.58 -10.88 -8.99
CA TYR A 191 -11.68 -9.41 -9.01
C TYR A 191 -12.63 -8.83 -7.94
N ILE A 192 -13.70 -9.55 -7.60
CA ILE A 192 -14.58 -9.13 -6.51
C ILE A 192 -13.87 -9.30 -5.16
N TYR A 193 -13.15 -10.40 -4.99
CA TYR A 193 -12.33 -10.65 -3.81
C TYR A 193 -11.17 -9.65 -3.70
N ASP A 194 -10.58 -9.20 -4.82
CA ASP A 194 -9.61 -8.09 -4.85
C ASP A 194 -10.20 -6.88 -4.12
N ILE A 195 -11.37 -6.41 -4.55
CA ILE A 195 -12.05 -5.26 -3.91
C ILE A 195 -12.37 -5.53 -2.45
N MET A 196 -12.93 -6.70 -2.12
CA MET A 196 -13.31 -7.05 -0.75
C MET A 196 -12.11 -7.03 0.19
N SER A 197 -11.01 -7.67 -0.21
CA SER A 197 -9.84 -7.79 0.65
C SER A 197 -9.07 -6.48 0.79
N GLU A 198 -9.02 -5.65 -0.26
CA GLU A 198 -8.42 -4.32 -0.18
C GLU A 198 -9.25 -3.37 0.70
N ILE A 199 -10.59 -3.47 0.72
CA ILE A 199 -11.43 -2.72 1.68
C ILE A 199 -11.02 -3.03 3.12
N VAL A 200 -10.78 -4.30 3.44
CA VAL A 200 -10.35 -4.71 4.78
C VAL A 200 -8.91 -4.26 5.05
N GLY A 201 -8.00 -4.64 4.16
CA GLY A 201 -6.57 -4.38 4.30
C GLY A 201 -6.27 -2.89 4.42
N GLU A 202 -6.71 -2.11 3.44
CA GLU A 202 -6.46 -0.66 3.42
C GLU A 202 -7.23 0.08 4.49
N GLY A 203 -8.45 -0.37 4.82
CA GLY A 203 -9.26 0.21 5.87
C GLY A 203 -8.55 0.19 7.22
N VAL A 204 -8.12 -0.99 7.67
CA VAL A 204 -7.48 -1.15 8.97
C VAL A 204 -6.05 -0.59 8.96
N ALA A 205 -5.28 -0.83 7.90
CA ALA A 205 -3.93 -0.27 7.79
C ALA A 205 -3.95 1.27 7.78
N SER A 206 -4.98 1.90 7.23
CA SER A 206 -5.14 3.37 7.28
C SER A 206 -5.43 3.89 8.69
N ILE A 207 -6.13 3.13 9.54
CA ILE A 207 -6.29 3.47 10.96
C ILE A 207 -4.95 3.36 11.70
N VAL A 208 -4.14 2.34 11.38
CA VAL A 208 -2.78 2.17 11.92
C VAL A 208 -1.87 3.37 11.59
N ALA A 209 -2.00 3.94 10.39
CA ALA A 209 -1.27 5.13 9.95
C ALA A 209 -1.84 6.47 10.44
N SER A 210 -2.94 6.48 11.20
CA SER A 210 -3.56 7.72 11.70
C SER A 210 -2.54 8.60 12.46
N PRO A 211 -2.58 9.94 12.28
CA PRO A 211 -3.59 10.73 11.56
C PRO A 211 -3.26 11.04 10.09
N TYR A 212 -2.29 10.38 9.46
CA TYR A 212 -1.72 10.84 8.18
C TYR A 212 -2.47 10.36 6.93
N ILE A 213 -2.28 11.11 5.83
CA ILE A 213 -2.66 10.84 4.43
C ILE A 213 -4.10 10.33 4.27
N MET A 214 -4.31 9.01 4.42
CA MET A 214 -5.60 8.36 4.22
C MET A 214 -6.64 8.85 5.22
N MET A 215 -6.24 9.03 6.48
CA MET A 215 -7.12 9.53 7.53
C MET A 215 -7.46 11.03 7.34
N GLU A 216 -6.54 11.83 6.81
CA GLU A 216 -6.80 13.24 6.46
C GLU A 216 -7.88 13.32 5.37
N LYS A 217 -7.72 12.53 4.30
CA LYS A 217 -8.70 12.45 3.21
C LYS A 217 -10.06 11.95 3.70
N TYR A 218 -10.08 10.89 4.52
CA TYR A 218 -11.32 10.38 5.11
C TYR A 218 -12.05 11.46 5.92
N ASN A 219 -11.33 12.22 6.76
CA ASN A 219 -11.94 13.27 7.56
C ASN A 219 -12.59 14.38 6.74
N LEU A 220 -12.09 14.65 5.53
CA LEU A 220 -12.69 15.60 4.58
C LEU A 220 -13.95 15.03 3.89
N LEU A 221 -14.01 13.71 3.69
CA LEU A 221 -15.08 13.04 2.93
C LEU A 221 -16.15 12.35 3.77
N LYS A 222 -15.93 12.14 5.07
CA LYS A 222 -16.81 11.33 5.94
C LYS A 222 -18.29 11.74 5.93
N ASN A 223 -18.58 13.03 5.75
CA ASN A 223 -19.96 13.54 5.68
C ASN A 223 -20.68 13.16 4.37
N ASN A 224 -19.93 12.78 3.34
CA ASN A 224 -20.43 12.34 2.03
C ASN A 224 -20.06 10.88 1.72
N ILE A 225 -19.73 10.09 2.75
CA ILE A 225 -19.18 8.74 2.60
C ILE A 225 -20.10 7.79 1.80
N ASN A 226 -21.41 8.01 1.82
CA ASN A 226 -22.39 7.23 1.06
C ASN A 226 -22.09 7.19 -0.45
N ARG A 227 -21.46 8.24 -1.01
CA ARG A 227 -21.04 8.24 -2.43
C ARG A 227 -19.92 7.22 -2.69
N GLU A 228 -18.99 7.08 -1.75
CA GLU A 228 -17.88 6.12 -1.84
C GLU A 228 -18.41 4.69 -1.71
N TYR A 229 -19.33 4.44 -0.76
CA TYR A 229 -20.03 3.16 -0.64
C TYR A 229 -20.77 2.78 -1.93
N ALA A 230 -21.54 3.71 -2.50
CA ALA A 230 -22.27 3.47 -3.74
C ALA A 230 -21.34 3.16 -4.91
N ALA A 231 -20.20 3.86 -5.03
CA ALA A 231 -19.22 3.60 -6.06
C ALA A 231 -18.61 2.19 -5.96
N VAL A 232 -18.26 1.75 -4.74
CA VAL A 232 -17.75 0.38 -4.49
C VAL A 232 -18.81 -0.67 -4.83
N GLU A 233 -20.03 -0.48 -4.34
CA GLU A 233 -21.14 -1.41 -4.60
C GLU A 233 -21.46 -1.53 -6.09
N GLU A 234 -21.55 -0.40 -6.80
CA GLU A 234 -21.77 -0.39 -8.24
C GLU A 234 -20.62 -1.07 -8.99
N GLY A 235 -19.38 -0.85 -8.55
CA GLY A 235 -18.19 -1.50 -9.10
C GLY A 235 -18.27 -3.03 -9.00
N ILE A 236 -18.56 -3.56 -7.81
CA ILE A 236 -18.68 -5.00 -7.58
C ILE A 236 -19.82 -5.60 -8.43
N ILE A 237 -21.00 -4.97 -8.42
CA ILE A 237 -22.15 -5.44 -9.21
C ILE A 237 -21.83 -5.44 -10.72
N ASN A 238 -21.17 -4.40 -11.22
CA ASN A 238 -20.78 -4.31 -12.63
C ASN A 238 -19.76 -5.40 -13.03
N ILE A 239 -18.78 -5.70 -12.17
CA ILE A 239 -17.84 -6.81 -12.41
C ILE A 239 -18.58 -8.14 -12.49
N TYR A 240 -19.51 -8.37 -11.55
CA TYR A 240 -20.27 -9.61 -11.48
C TYR A 240 -21.18 -9.83 -12.69
N GLU A 241 -21.90 -8.80 -13.16
CA GLU A 241 -22.91 -8.95 -14.22
C GLU A 241 -22.38 -8.75 -15.65
N LYS A 242 -21.33 -7.94 -15.81
CA LYS A 242 -20.85 -7.48 -17.12
C LYS A 242 -19.34 -7.66 -17.23
N PHE A 243 -18.89 -8.87 -16.90
CA PHE A 243 -17.47 -9.16 -16.79
C PHE A 243 -16.73 -9.03 -18.14
N SER A 244 -15.67 -8.23 -18.10
CA SER A 244 -14.51 -8.40 -18.96
C SER A 244 -13.28 -8.07 -18.14
N GLU A 245 -12.17 -8.75 -18.37
CA GLU A 245 -10.97 -8.57 -17.56
C GLU A 245 -10.44 -7.12 -17.61
N LYS A 246 -10.44 -6.53 -18.81
CA LYS A 246 -10.06 -5.12 -19.01
C LYS A 246 -10.94 -4.19 -18.17
N ARG A 247 -12.26 -4.36 -18.22
CA ARG A 247 -13.21 -3.53 -17.47
C ARG A 247 -13.08 -3.74 -15.96
N ALA A 248 -12.85 -4.97 -15.51
CA ALA A 248 -12.66 -5.27 -14.10
C ALA A 248 -11.41 -4.57 -13.54
N ARG A 249 -10.29 -4.58 -14.30
CA ARG A 249 -9.09 -3.80 -13.97
C ARG A 249 -9.37 -2.30 -13.92
N GLU A 250 -10.04 -1.75 -14.93
CA GLU A 250 -10.39 -0.31 -14.97
C GLU A 250 -11.28 0.10 -13.77
N ILE A 251 -12.24 -0.76 -13.38
CA ILE A 251 -13.07 -0.53 -12.19
C ILE A 251 -12.20 -0.55 -10.94
N PHE A 252 -11.38 -1.58 -10.76
CA PHE A 252 -10.49 -1.70 -9.61
C PHE A 252 -9.56 -0.47 -9.49
N ASP A 253 -8.86 -0.11 -10.58
CA ASP A 253 -7.94 1.02 -10.62
C ASP A 253 -8.64 2.33 -10.23
N LYS A 254 -9.87 2.56 -10.72
CA LYS A 254 -10.68 3.73 -10.37
C LYS A 254 -11.06 3.77 -8.89
N LEU A 255 -11.34 2.61 -8.29
CA LEU A 255 -11.73 2.49 -6.89
C LEU A 255 -10.54 2.56 -5.93
N TYR A 256 -9.35 2.17 -6.38
CA TYR A 256 -8.15 2.04 -5.55
C TYR A 256 -7.23 3.27 -5.61
N THR A 257 -6.94 3.78 -6.82
CA THR A 257 -5.92 4.82 -7.06
C THR A 257 -6.22 6.13 -6.32
N ASN A 258 -5.16 6.86 -5.92
CA ASN A 258 -5.24 8.14 -5.22
C ASN A 258 -6.01 8.08 -3.90
N VAL A 259 -5.86 6.98 -3.15
CA VAL A 259 -6.61 6.72 -1.90
C VAL A 259 -8.12 6.78 -2.19
N GLY A 260 -8.56 5.95 -3.14
CA GLY A 260 -9.91 6.00 -3.70
C GLY A 260 -11.04 5.49 -2.78
N PRO A 261 -12.23 5.25 -3.33
CA PRO A 261 -13.39 4.73 -2.61
C PRO A 261 -13.11 3.50 -1.73
N ILE A 262 -12.25 2.58 -2.15
CA ILE A 262 -11.88 1.38 -1.37
C ILE A 262 -11.32 1.75 0.01
N TYR A 263 -10.38 2.70 0.05
CA TYR A 263 -9.80 3.19 1.31
C TYR A 263 -10.86 3.85 2.19
N MET A 264 -11.69 4.71 1.59
CA MET A 264 -12.67 5.51 2.33
C MET A 264 -13.72 4.61 2.98
N VAL A 265 -14.26 3.65 2.21
CA VAL A 265 -15.21 2.65 2.70
C VAL A 265 -14.56 1.77 3.76
N GLY A 266 -13.34 1.28 3.52
CA GLY A 266 -12.59 0.47 4.48
C GLY A 266 -12.39 1.16 5.83
N ILE A 267 -11.91 2.41 5.82
CA ILE A 267 -11.70 3.21 7.03
C ILE A 267 -13.02 3.39 7.77
N ASP A 268 -14.07 3.79 7.07
CA ASP A 268 -15.38 4.05 7.66
C ASP A 268 -15.97 2.79 8.31
N MET A 269 -15.92 1.65 7.60
CA MET A 269 -16.39 0.36 8.10
C MET A 269 -15.60 -0.06 9.33
N ALA A 270 -14.26 0.02 9.29
CA ALA A 270 -13.40 -0.38 10.40
C ALA A 270 -13.63 0.49 11.65
N LEU A 271 -13.74 1.82 11.48
CA LEU A 271 -14.06 2.74 12.58
C LEU A 271 -15.44 2.46 13.20
N LYS A 272 -16.43 2.12 12.38
CA LYS A 272 -17.78 1.74 12.85
C LYS A 272 -17.78 0.41 13.60
N ILE A 273 -17.10 -0.61 13.07
CA ILE A 273 -16.93 -1.89 13.77
C ILE A 273 -16.24 -1.66 15.12
N GLU A 274 -15.13 -0.91 15.15
CA GLU A 274 -14.43 -0.60 16.40
C GLU A 274 -15.31 0.19 17.39
N LYS A 275 -16.08 1.16 16.90
CA LYS A 275 -16.95 2.00 17.75
C LYS A 275 -18.09 1.20 18.40
N TYR A 276 -18.76 0.33 17.64
CA TYR A 276 -20.01 -0.30 18.10
C TYR A 276 -19.81 -1.74 18.60
N LEU A 277 -18.83 -2.47 18.07
CA LEU A 277 -18.53 -3.85 18.48
C LEU A 277 -17.24 -3.96 19.29
N GLY A 278 -16.34 -2.97 19.16
CA GLY A 278 -15.06 -2.94 19.86
C GLY A 278 -13.89 -3.37 18.98
N ARG A 279 -12.68 -3.00 19.39
CA ARG A 279 -11.45 -3.30 18.64
C ARG A 279 -11.19 -4.80 18.51
N LYS A 280 -11.52 -5.59 19.52
CA LYS A 280 -11.34 -7.05 19.48
C LYS A 280 -12.10 -7.66 18.30
N ASP A 281 -13.37 -7.29 18.14
CA ASP A 281 -14.20 -7.73 17.03
C ASP A 281 -13.65 -7.29 15.67
N LEU A 282 -13.06 -6.10 15.57
CA LEU A 282 -12.35 -5.66 14.36
C LEU A 282 -11.14 -6.55 14.06
N ILE A 283 -10.31 -6.85 15.05
CA ILE A 283 -9.10 -7.68 14.87
C ILE A 283 -9.48 -9.11 14.45
N GLU A 284 -10.52 -9.70 15.04
CA GLU A 284 -11.02 -11.03 14.68
C GLU A 284 -11.39 -11.13 13.18
N THR A 285 -11.82 -10.02 12.56
CA THR A 285 -12.14 -10.02 11.12
C THR A 285 -10.91 -10.24 10.23
N LEU A 286 -9.72 -9.91 10.72
CA LEU A 286 -8.46 -10.06 9.96
C LEU A 286 -7.97 -11.50 9.93
N GLU A 287 -8.49 -12.36 10.81
CA GLU A 287 -8.19 -13.79 10.80
C GLU A 287 -8.98 -14.54 9.71
N ASP A 288 -10.10 -13.95 9.25
CA ASP A 288 -10.93 -14.49 8.18
C ASP A 288 -10.32 -14.19 6.80
N PRO A 289 -9.75 -15.20 6.12
CA PRO A 289 -9.09 -14.98 4.85
C PRO A 289 -10.09 -14.64 3.74
N THR A 290 -11.40 -14.90 3.93
CA THR A 290 -12.44 -14.57 2.94
C THR A 290 -12.83 -13.10 2.92
N SER A 291 -12.37 -12.32 3.90
CA SER A 291 -12.81 -10.93 4.16
C SER A 291 -14.31 -10.77 4.49
N TYR A 292 -15.11 -11.83 4.46
CA TYR A 292 -16.56 -11.78 4.61
C TYR A 292 -16.99 -11.38 6.02
N THR A 293 -16.25 -11.81 7.04
CA THR A 293 -16.52 -11.50 8.45
C THR A 293 -16.48 -10.00 8.71
N PHE A 294 -15.60 -9.26 8.03
CA PHE A 294 -15.55 -7.80 8.11
C PHE A 294 -16.87 -7.17 7.65
N PHE A 295 -17.39 -7.56 6.48
CA PHE A 295 -18.68 -7.09 5.98
C PHE A 295 -19.83 -7.49 6.89
N LYS A 296 -19.82 -8.71 7.43
CA LYS A 296 -20.84 -9.19 8.37
C LYS A 296 -20.84 -8.38 9.67
N LYS A 297 -19.67 -8.08 10.22
CA LYS A 297 -19.53 -7.25 11.43
C LYS A 297 -19.98 -5.81 11.17
N TYR A 298 -19.64 -5.24 10.00
CA TYR A 298 -20.19 -3.94 9.59
C TYR A 298 -21.72 -3.96 9.56
N VAL A 299 -22.33 -4.94 8.88
CA VAL A 299 -23.81 -5.09 8.84
C VAL A 299 -24.40 -5.22 10.25
N THR A 300 -23.74 -5.96 11.14
CA THR A 300 -24.16 -6.12 12.53
C THR A 300 -24.14 -4.79 13.28
N SER A 301 -23.11 -3.96 13.06
CA SER A 301 -23.00 -2.65 13.68
C SER A 301 -24.06 -1.64 13.21
N LEU A 302 -24.72 -1.86 12.05
CA LEU A 302 -25.69 -0.90 11.49
C LEU A 302 -26.91 -0.71 12.40
N ASN A 303 -27.26 -1.71 13.20
CA ASN A 303 -28.40 -1.66 14.13
C ASN A 303 -28.25 -0.54 15.19
N GLU A 304 -27.03 -0.13 15.48
CA GLU A 304 -26.69 0.88 16.48
C GLU A 304 -26.39 2.26 15.85
N MET A 305 -26.56 2.41 14.53
CA MET A 305 -26.20 3.63 13.80
C MET A 305 -27.39 4.51 13.48
N GLU A 306 -27.19 5.82 13.61
CA GLU A 306 -28.08 6.80 12.98
C GLU A 306 -27.70 6.94 11.49
N ASN A 307 -28.60 6.56 10.60
CA ASN A 307 -28.46 6.64 9.13
C ASN A 307 -27.28 5.85 8.52
N PRO A 308 -27.21 4.52 8.71
CA PRO A 308 -26.18 3.70 8.09
C PRO A 308 -26.33 3.62 6.56
N TYR A 309 -25.21 3.42 5.85
CA TYR A 309 -25.27 2.93 4.48
C TYR A 309 -25.62 1.45 4.50
N ILE A 310 -26.76 1.10 3.93
CA ILE A 310 -27.26 -0.28 3.83
C ILE A 310 -26.97 -0.78 2.41
N TYR A 311 -26.10 -1.77 2.30
CA TYR A 311 -25.83 -2.44 1.02
C TYR A 311 -27.08 -3.12 0.47
N SER A 312 -27.23 -3.14 -0.86
CA SER A 312 -28.35 -3.83 -1.49
C SER A 312 -28.31 -5.34 -1.23
N GLU A 313 -29.49 -5.97 -1.24
CA GLU A 313 -29.60 -7.44 -1.18
C GLU A 313 -28.77 -8.13 -2.27
N LYS A 314 -28.62 -7.48 -3.43
CA LYS A 314 -27.85 -7.99 -4.55
C LYS A 314 -26.37 -8.06 -4.20
N LEU A 315 -25.81 -6.99 -3.64
CA LEU A 315 -24.42 -7.02 -3.19
C LEU A 315 -24.23 -8.09 -2.11
N ILE A 316 -25.11 -8.16 -1.12
CA ILE A 316 -25.05 -9.18 -0.06
C ILE A 316 -25.01 -10.61 -0.63
N LYS A 317 -25.84 -10.89 -1.65
CA LYS A 317 -25.84 -12.20 -2.35
C LYS A 317 -24.51 -12.48 -3.04
N ILE A 318 -23.94 -11.49 -3.73
CA ILE A 318 -22.63 -11.61 -4.41
C ILE A 318 -21.51 -11.90 -3.39
N LEU A 319 -21.44 -11.11 -2.31
CA LEU A 319 -20.44 -11.33 -1.25
C LEU A 319 -20.57 -12.72 -0.62
N GLY A 320 -21.80 -13.20 -0.40
CA GLY A 320 -22.06 -14.55 0.10
C GLY A 320 -21.66 -15.66 -0.87
N GLU A 321 -21.72 -15.43 -2.19
CA GLU A 321 -21.22 -16.37 -3.19
C GLU A 321 -19.70 -16.45 -3.20
N VAL A 322 -19.02 -15.29 -3.17
CA VAL A 322 -17.55 -15.22 -3.06
C VAL A 322 -17.09 -15.98 -1.82
N TYR A 323 -17.71 -15.72 -0.66
CA TYR A 323 -17.45 -16.44 0.59
C TYR A 323 -17.58 -17.97 0.42
N ARG A 324 -18.73 -18.46 -0.06
CA ARG A 324 -18.95 -19.91 -0.24
C ARG A 324 -17.90 -20.52 -1.16
N LYS A 325 -17.56 -19.84 -2.25
CA LYS A 325 -16.56 -20.32 -3.21
C LYS A 325 -15.16 -20.32 -2.63
N ILE A 326 -14.79 -19.34 -1.81
CA ILE A 326 -13.49 -19.36 -1.12
C ILE A 326 -13.42 -20.54 -0.14
N ILE A 327 -14.46 -20.78 0.66
CA ILE A 327 -14.51 -21.91 1.60
C ILE A 327 -14.43 -23.27 0.89
N GLU A 328 -15.00 -23.41 -0.31
CA GLU A 328 -14.89 -24.65 -1.10
C GLU A 328 -13.46 -24.91 -1.61
N ILE A 329 -12.65 -23.87 -1.76
CA ILE A 329 -11.35 -23.97 -2.44
C ILE A 329 -10.17 -23.77 -1.52
N TYR A 330 -10.32 -23.18 -0.34
CA TYR A 330 -9.29 -22.91 0.69
C TYR A 330 -9.21 -24.08 1.66
#